data_AF-U7H6D7-F1
#
_entry.id   AF-U7H6D7-F1
#
_cell.length_a   1.000
_cell.length_b   1.000
_cell.length_c   1.000
_cell.angle_alpha   90.00
_cell.angle_beta   90.00
_cell.angle_gamma   90.00
#
_symmetry.space_group_name_H-M   'P 1'
#
loop_
_entity.id
_entity.type
_entity.pdbx_description
1 polymer ?
#
loop_
_entity_poly.entity_id
_entity_poly.type
_entity_poly.pdbx_seq_one_letter_code
_entity_poly.pdbx_strand_id
1 'polypeptide(L)'
;MRSATQTRTGTHVAAEMSRLTGREISKYMLDAYTAESRADHNFPFRYAAAFEQATGSYCLTNLLARYRGCSVLVGDEAVLAEFGRIEKMEADLKKQKVALKRYLEARK
;
A
#
# COMPACT_ATOMS: atom_id res chain seq x y z
N MET A 1 8.36 3.21 -16.07
CA MET A 1 8.69 1.82 -16.50
C MET A 1 8.45 0.86 -15.34
N ARG A 2 7.24 0.28 -15.23
CA ARG A 2 7.01 -0.97 -14.48
C ARG A 2 6.38 -1.94 -15.47
N SER A 3 7.07 -3.07 -15.62
CA SER A 3 6.85 -4.09 -16.62
C SER A 3 5.44 -4.67 -16.55
N ALA A 4 4.99 -5.19 -17.70
CA ALA A 4 3.81 -6.02 -17.86
C ALA A 4 3.58 -6.93 -16.65
N THR A 5 2.32 -7.06 -16.22
CA THR A 5 1.89 -7.99 -15.18
C THR A 5 2.31 -9.40 -15.59
N GLN A 6 3.50 -9.82 -15.16
CA GLN A 6 3.98 -11.16 -15.41
C GLN A 6 3.05 -12.09 -14.63
N THR A 7 2.29 -12.92 -15.34
CA THR A 7 1.46 -13.96 -14.73
C THR A 7 2.40 -14.92 -13.99
N ARG A 8 2.52 -14.74 -12.67
CA ARG A 8 3.32 -15.61 -11.81
C ARG A 8 2.52 -16.86 -11.50
N THR A 9 3.15 -18.02 -11.67
CA THR A 9 2.54 -19.30 -11.28
C THR A 9 2.55 -19.45 -9.76
N GLY A 10 1.63 -20.27 -9.21
CA GLY A 10 1.58 -20.53 -7.77
C GLY A 10 2.88 -21.14 -7.21
N THR A 11 3.63 -21.88 -8.01
CA THR A 11 4.97 -22.39 -7.64
C THR A 11 5.98 -21.26 -7.47
N HIS A 12 5.98 -20.27 -8.37
CA HIS A 12 6.86 -19.10 -8.27
C HIS A 12 6.53 -18.28 -7.02
N VAL A 13 5.24 -18.08 -6.71
CA VAL A 13 4.80 -17.38 -5.50
C VAL A 13 5.30 -18.10 -4.25
N ALA A 14 5.14 -19.42 -4.16
CA ALA A 14 5.60 -20.22 -3.04
C ALA A 14 7.12 -20.14 -2.82
N ALA A 15 7.91 -20.23 -3.90
CA ALA A 15 9.36 -20.10 -3.85
C ALA A 15 9.80 -18.71 -3.37
N GLU A 16 9.20 -17.65 -3.91
CA GLU A 16 9.52 -16.28 -3.52
C GLU A 16 9.12 -15.98 -2.08
N MET A 17 7.95 -16.44 -1.65
CA MET A 17 7.54 -16.35 -0.24
C MET A 17 8.51 -17.11 0.67
N SER A 18 9.00 -18.27 0.25
CA SER A 18 9.99 -19.02 1.03
C SER A 18 11.28 -18.23 1.21
N ARG A 19 11.77 -17.61 0.13
CA ARG A 19 12.94 -16.73 0.14
C ARG A 19 12.75 -15.51 1.06
N LEU A 20 11.58 -14.87 0.99
CA LEU A 20 11.27 -13.66 1.77
C LEU A 20 11.07 -13.94 3.26
N THR A 21 10.50 -15.10 3.60
CA THR A 21 10.17 -15.45 5.00
C THR A 21 11.23 -16.28 5.70
N GLY A 22 12.17 -16.87 4.96
CA GLY A 22 13.14 -17.84 5.48
C GLY A 22 12.51 -19.16 5.93
N ARG A 23 11.27 -19.43 5.53
CA ARG A 23 10.53 -20.66 5.85
C ARG A 23 10.14 -21.38 4.59
N GLU A 24 10.15 -22.71 4.60
CA GLU A 24 9.67 -23.47 3.46
C GLU A 24 8.15 -23.30 3.31
N ILE A 25 7.75 -22.73 2.16
CA ILE A 25 6.36 -22.54 1.77
C ILE A 25 6.16 -23.26 0.44
N SER A 26 5.27 -24.24 0.42
CA SER A 26 4.97 -25.02 -0.77
C SER A 26 3.73 -24.51 -1.49
N LYS A 27 3.60 -24.80 -2.79
CA LYS A 27 2.37 -24.52 -3.55
C LYS A 27 1.15 -25.18 -2.89
N TYR A 28 1.30 -26.38 -2.37
CA TYR A 28 0.23 -27.09 -1.67
C TYR A 28 -0.28 -26.32 -0.45
N MET A 29 0.60 -25.67 0.32
CA MET A 29 0.18 -24.80 1.42
C MET A 29 -0.66 -23.62 0.92
N LEU A 30 -0.26 -23.00 -0.18
CA LEU A 30 -1.02 -21.89 -0.77
C LEU A 30 -2.40 -22.34 -1.27
N ASP A 31 -2.46 -23.45 -2.00
CA ASP A 31 -3.73 -24.02 -2.49
C ASP A 31 -4.65 -24.38 -1.31
N ALA A 32 -4.09 -24.88 -0.20
CA ALA A 32 -4.86 -25.23 0.99
C ALA A 32 -5.48 -24.02 1.69
N TYR A 33 -4.85 -22.84 1.67
CA TYR A 33 -5.42 -21.60 2.24
C TYR A 33 -6.59 -21.04 1.45
N THR A 34 -6.76 -21.44 0.20
CA THR A 34 -7.81 -20.94 -0.70
C THR A 34 -8.86 -22.00 -1.04
N ALA A 35 -8.77 -23.21 -0.47
CA ALA A 35 -9.66 -24.31 -0.79
C ALA A 35 -11.04 -24.13 -0.13
N GLU A 36 -12.11 -24.07 -0.93
CA GLU A 36 -13.50 -23.95 -0.44
C GLU A 36 -13.93 -25.08 0.49
N SER A 37 -13.36 -26.28 0.31
CA SER A 37 -13.65 -27.47 1.14
C SER A 37 -13.05 -27.41 2.55
N ARG A 38 -12.33 -26.33 2.89
CA ARG A 38 -11.53 -26.21 4.10
C ARG A 38 -11.88 -24.91 4.84
N ALA A 39 -13.00 -24.93 5.57
CA ALA A 39 -13.51 -23.78 6.31
C ALA A 39 -12.54 -23.24 7.39
N ASP A 40 -11.68 -24.09 7.95
CA ASP A 40 -10.74 -23.72 9.02
C ASP A 40 -9.37 -23.23 8.51
N HIS A 41 -9.11 -23.33 7.19
CA HIS A 41 -7.82 -22.94 6.62
C HIS A 41 -7.79 -21.45 6.30
N ASN A 42 -7.72 -20.62 7.33
CA ASN A 42 -7.49 -19.20 7.18
C ASN A 42 -6.06 -18.91 6.71
N PHE A 43 -5.92 -18.05 5.70
CA PHE A 43 -4.63 -17.53 5.28
C PHE A 43 -3.90 -16.88 6.47
N PRO A 44 -2.70 -17.35 6.87
CA PRO A 44 -1.99 -16.79 8.02
C PRO A 44 -1.51 -15.37 7.71
N PHE A 45 -2.08 -14.37 8.38
CA PHE A 45 -1.77 -12.96 8.11
C PHE A 45 -0.28 -12.60 8.30
N ARG A 46 0.47 -13.37 9.09
CA ARG A 46 1.94 -13.25 9.20
C ARG A 46 2.68 -13.36 7.86
N TYR A 47 2.05 -13.96 6.84
CA TYR A 47 2.62 -14.10 5.50
C TYR A 47 2.10 -13.04 4.51
N ALA A 48 1.24 -12.11 4.93
CA ALA A 48 0.60 -11.13 4.05
C ALA A 48 1.63 -10.32 3.26
N ALA A 49 2.63 -9.74 3.92
CA ALA A 49 3.66 -8.94 3.24
C ALA A 49 4.46 -9.75 2.22
N ALA A 50 4.84 -10.99 2.55
CA ALA A 50 5.57 -11.85 1.62
C ALA A 50 4.70 -12.27 0.42
N PHE A 51 3.42 -12.57 0.65
CA PHE A 51 2.47 -12.92 -0.39
C PHE A 51 2.20 -11.75 -1.33
N GLU A 52 1.94 -10.57 -0.78
CA GLU A 52 1.72 -9.32 -1.53
C GLU A 52 2.95 -8.95 -2.37
N GLN A 53 4.15 -9.03 -1.79
CA GLN A 53 5.40 -8.83 -2.53
C GLN A 53 5.57 -9.85 -3.66
N ALA A 54 5.35 -11.14 -3.37
CA ALA A 54 5.49 -12.21 -4.36
C ALA A 54 4.45 -12.13 -5.48
N THR A 55 3.25 -11.61 -5.21
CA THR A 55 2.17 -11.44 -6.20
C THR A 55 2.19 -10.06 -6.87
N GLY A 56 2.90 -9.08 -6.31
CA GLY A 56 2.84 -7.68 -6.75
C GLY A 56 1.50 -7.01 -6.42
N SER A 57 0.76 -7.57 -5.45
CA SER A 57 -0.55 -7.07 -5.00
C SER A 57 -0.41 -6.29 -3.71
N TYR A 58 -1.41 -5.48 -3.38
CA TYR A 58 -1.58 -4.82 -2.08
C TYR A 58 -2.98 -5.08 -1.50
N CYS A 59 -3.64 -6.18 -1.88
CA CYS A 59 -5.04 -6.44 -1.55
C CYS A 59 -5.31 -6.65 -0.05
N LEU A 60 -4.43 -7.34 0.69
CA LEU A 60 -4.57 -7.60 2.12
C LEU A 60 -4.25 -6.33 2.93
N THR A 61 -3.22 -5.59 2.56
CA THR A 61 -2.89 -4.30 3.18
C THR A 61 -4.01 -3.28 2.91
N ASN A 62 -4.54 -3.23 1.69
CA ASN A 62 -5.70 -2.39 1.37
C ASN A 62 -6.97 -2.81 2.12
N LEU A 63 -7.22 -4.11 2.29
CA LEU A 63 -8.35 -4.60 3.07
C LEU A 63 -8.29 -4.07 4.51
N LEU A 64 -7.13 -4.20 5.16
CA LEU A 64 -6.92 -3.68 6.52
C LEU A 64 -7.05 -2.15 6.58
N ALA A 65 -6.43 -1.44 5.63
CA ALA A 65 -6.49 0.02 5.59
C ALA A 65 -7.94 0.50 5.48
N ARG A 66 -8.72 -0.07 4.55
CA ARG A 66 -10.12 0.30 4.33
C ARG A 66 -10.98 0.10 5.56
N TYR A 67 -10.80 -1.00 6.29
CA TYR A 67 -11.55 -1.26 7.52
C TYR A 67 -11.27 -0.23 8.63
N ARG A 68 -10.09 0.40 8.60
CA ARG A 68 -9.67 1.45 9.54
C ARG A 68 -9.95 2.87 9.04
N GLY A 69 -10.58 3.03 7.88
CA GLY A 69 -10.77 4.34 7.24
C GLY A 69 -9.48 4.94 6.68
N CYS A 70 -8.47 4.10 6.42
CA CYS A 70 -7.21 4.49 5.77
C CYS A 70 -7.22 4.07 4.29
N SER A 71 -6.32 4.66 3.50
CA SER A 71 -5.97 4.21 2.15
C SER A 71 -4.48 3.89 2.08
N VAL A 72 -4.11 2.96 1.20
CA VAL A 72 -2.71 2.66 0.90
C VAL A 72 -2.39 3.31 -0.44
N LEU A 73 -1.41 4.21 -0.45
CA LEU A 73 -0.88 4.81 -1.67
C LEU A 73 0.50 4.22 -1.94
N VAL A 74 0.76 3.83 -3.18
CA VAL A 74 1.98 3.10 -3.56
C VAL A 74 2.69 3.83 -4.69
N GLY A 75 4.01 3.97 -4.56
CA GLY A 75 4.85 4.56 -5.59
C GLY A 75 4.43 6.00 -5.89
N ASP A 76 4.17 6.29 -7.16
CA ASP A 76 3.88 7.65 -7.65
C ASP A 76 2.64 8.25 -6.97
N GLU A 77 1.64 7.45 -6.60
CA GLU A 77 0.45 7.94 -5.88
C GLU A 77 0.80 8.51 -4.50
N ALA A 78 1.74 7.88 -3.78
CA ALA A 78 2.19 8.36 -2.48
C ALA A 78 2.95 9.68 -2.62
N VAL A 79 3.79 9.78 -3.65
CA VAL A 79 4.53 11.01 -3.97
C VAL A 79 3.58 12.14 -4.37
N LEU A 80 2.58 11.86 -5.20
CA LEU A 80 1.55 12.83 -5.59
C LEU A 80 0.74 13.33 -4.40
N ALA A 81 0.39 12.44 -3.46
CA ALA A 81 -0.31 12.84 -2.24
C ALA A 81 0.55 13.70 -1.31
N GLU A 82 1.87 13.46 -1.25
CA GLU A 82 2.81 14.35 -0.56
C GLU A 82 2.86 15.72 -1.24
N PHE A 83 3.03 15.73 -2.55
CA PHE A 83 3.10 16.93 -3.37
C PHE A 83 1.87 17.81 -3.19
N GLY A 84 0.67 17.24 -3.34
CA GLY A 84 -0.58 17.99 -3.14
C GLY A 84 -0.76 18.52 -1.71
N ARG A 85 -0.18 17.84 -0.70
CA ARG A 85 -0.17 18.36 0.67
C ARG A 85 0.70 19.60 0.79
N ILE A 86 1.87 19.60 0.17
CA ILE A 86 2.78 20.75 0.13
C ILE A 86 2.11 21.92 -0.60
N GLU A 87 1.50 21.69 -1.77
CA GLU A 87 0.79 22.73 -2.52
C GLU A 87 -0.32 23.39 -1.69
N LYS A 88 -1.07 22.59 -0.92
CA LYS A 88 -2.09 23.10 0.00
C LYS A 88 -1.47 23.99 1.08
N MET A 89 -0.36 23.56 1.69
CA MET A 89 0.36 24.35 2.69
C MET A 89 0.86 25.68 2.11
N GLU A 90 1.40 25.66 0.90
CA GLU A 90 1.84 26.89 0.20
C GLU A 90 0.68 27.85 -0.04
N ALA A 91 -0.47 27.34 -0.50
CA ALA A 91 -1.67 28.15 -0.72
C ALA A 91 -2.16 28.80 0.58
N ASP A 92 -2.16 28.07 1.69
CA ASP A 92 -2.59 28.59 2.99
C ASP A 92 -1.59 29.62 3.55
N LEU A 93 -0.28 29.37 3.43
CA LEU A 93 0.75 30.35 3.78
C LEU A 93 0.65 31.64 2.94
N LYS A 94 0.33 31.51 1.64
CA LYS A 94 0.12 32.66 0.76
C LYS A 94 -1.06 33.51 1.22
N LYS A 95 -2.19 32.89 1.61
CA LYS A 95 -3.34 33.60 2.19
C LYS A 95 -2.96 34.35 3.47
N GLN A 96 -2.22 33.70 4.37
CA GLN A 96 -1.74 34.31 5.61
C GLN A 96 -0.83 35.53 5.32
N LYS A 97 0.12 35.40 4.36
CA LYS A 97 0.98 36.52 3.94
C LYS A 97 0.16 37.72 3.45
N VAL A 98 -0.87 37.49 2.65
CA VAL A 98 -1.76 38.57 2.15
C VAL A 98 -2.51 39.23 3.31
N ALA A 99 -3.05 38.45 4.25
CA ALA A 99 -3.74 38.97 5.42
C ALA A 99 -2.82 39.83 6.31
N LEU A 100 -1.60 39.36 6.60
CA LEU A 100 -0.61 40.12 7.37
C LEU A 100 -0.19 41.40 6.64
N LYS A 101 0.02 41.35 5.32
CA LYS A 101 0.38 42.53 4.53
C LYS A 101 -0.70 43.61 4.65
N ARG A 102 -1.97 43.25 4.52
CA ARG A 102 -3.11 44.18 4.70
C ARG A 102 -3.14 44.78 6.10
N TYR A 103 -2.90 43.96 7.13
CA TYR A 103 -2.84 44.44 8.51
C TYR A 103 -1.71 45.46 8.72
N LEU A 104 -0.53 45.21 8.16
CA LEU A 104 0.61 46.13 8.24
C LEU A 104 0.37 47.44 7.49
N GLU A 105 -0.32 47.39 6.34
CA GLU A 105 -0.69 48.57 5.56
C GLU A 105 -1.73 49.43 6.30
N ALA A 106 -2.73 48.82 6.94
CA ALA A 106 -3.76 49.53 7.70
C ALA A 106 -3.25 50.21 8.99
N ARG A 107 -2.05 49.83 9.47
CA ARG A 107 -1.40 50.43 10.65
C ARG A 107 -0.52 51.64 10.30
N LYS A 108 -0.26 51.87 9.01
CA LYS A 108 0.46 53.06 8.53
C LYS A 108 -0.52 54.20 8.31
#